data_AF-A0A0Q5RA19-F1
#
_entry.id   AF-A0A0Q5RA19-F1
#
_cell.length_a   1.000
_cell.length_b   1.000
_cell.length_c   1.000
_cell.angle_alpha   90.00
_cell.angle_beta   90.00
_cell.angle_gamma   90.00
#
_symmetry.space_group_name_H-M   'P 1'
#
loop_
_entity.id
_entity.type
_entity.pdbx_description
1 polymer ?
#
loop_
_entity_poly.entity_id
_entity_poly.type
_entity_poly.pdbx_seq_one_letter_code
_entity_poly.pdbx_strand_id
1 'polypeptide(L)'
;MKKYILAGIAAIGMTTGANAADLISASVNGPSGTIWNTNSSDTFYTLFLVRPFGNVINPNDNFTSSATTTGSNNYVIAGDGFPGGTSTNSDPFYTLTLIFADGATISGQYVGSTFTGGTSATVGGLTYTLTGFGWDRSPADNVSPFRAVSGGDPSDYTGQFSFTQAAAAVPEPATWALMLTGFGMVGFGMRRRAKVSTAVTYA
;
A
#
# COMPACT_ATOMS: atom_id res chain seq x y z
N MET A 1 -40.30 44.69 -12.70
CA MET A 1 -39.06 44.02 -13.19
C MET A 1 -38.33 43.41 -12.01
N LYS A 2 -38.37 42.09 -11.83
CA LYS A 2 -37.59 41.39 -10.78
C LYS A 2 -36.67 40.39 -11.46
N LYS A 3 -35.37 40.72 -11.52
CA LYS A 3 -34.33 39.83 -12.03
C LYS A 3 -33.77 39.07 -10.83
N TYR A 4 -34.03 37.76 -10.77
CA TYR A 4 -33.42 36.87 -9.80
C TYR A 4 -32.06 36.42 -10.36
N ILE A 5 -30.97 36.82 -9.69
CA ILE A 5 -29.62 36.32 -9.99
C ILE A 5 -29.45 35.03 -9.21
N LEU A 6 -29.42 33.90 -9.93
CA LEU A 6 -29.03 32.60 -9.37
C LEU A 6 -27.50 32.54 -9.39
N ALA A 7 -26.87 32.69 -8.23
CA ALA A 7 -25.45 32.41 -8.05
C ALA A 7 -25.26 30.90 -7.88
N GLY A 8 -24.73 30.23 -8.89
CA GLY A 8 -24.29 28.84 -8.79
C GLY A 8 -23.07 28.75 -7.89
N ILE A 9 -23.22 28.16 -6.71
CA ILE A 9 -22.11 27.81 -5.83
C ILE A 9 -21.41 26.61 -6.46
N ALA A 10 -20.22 26.83 -7.03
CA ALA A 10 -19.30 25.76 -7.34
C ALA A 10 -18.77 25.22 -6.01
N ALA A 11 -19.24 24.04 -5.61
CA ALA A 11 -18.69 23.31 -4.48
C ALA A 11 -17.26 22.91 -4.83
N ILE A 12 -16.28 23.62 -4.26
CA ILE A 12 -14.91 23.14 -4.18
C ILE A 12 -14.97 21.96 -3.20
N GLY A 13 -14.97 20.75 -3.74
CA GLY A 13 -14.81 19.54 -2.94
C GLY A 13 -13.47 19.62 -2.22
N MET A 14 -13.50 19.95 -0.93
CA MET A 14 -12.37 19.75 -0.05
C MET A 14 -12.16 18.25 0.03
N THR A 15 -11.12 17.74 -0.64
CA THR A 15 -10.66 16.37 -0.46
C THR A 15 -10.21 16.23 0.98
N THR A 16 -11.04 15.62 1.82
CA THR A 16 -10.64 15.17 3.15
C THR A 16 -9.40 14.32 2.99
N GLY A 17 -8.34 14.62 3.75
CA GLY A 17 -7.08 13.88 3.69
C GLY A 17 -7.34 12.37 3.75
N ALA A 18 -6.70 11.64 2.85
CA ALA A 18 -6.72 10.18 2.81
C ALA A 18 -6.33 9.66 4.20
N ASN A 19 -7.28 9.03 4.91
CA ASN A 19 -7.01 8.46 6.23
C ASN A 19 -6.15 7.22 6.06
N ALA A 20 -4.85 7.29 6.34
CA ALA A 20 -3.98 6.11 6.37
C ALA A 20 -4.65 4.95 7.13
N ALA A 21 -4.76 3.78 6.51
CA ALA A 21 -5.28 2.58 7.15
C ALA A 21 -4.11 1.71 7.61
N ASP A 22 -4.21 1.12 8.80
CA ASP A 22 -3.14 0.32 9.38
C ASP A 22 -2.97 -1.01 8.64
N LEU A 23 -1.72 -1.46 8.49
CA LEU A 23 -1.44 -2.89 8.28
C LEU A 23 -1.82 -3.62 9.57
N ILE A 24 -2.67 -4.64 9.49
CA ILE A 24 -3.15 -5.38 10.67
C ILE A 24 -2.72 -6.84 10.68
N SER A 25 -2.39 -7.41 9.53
CA SER A 25 -1.92 -8.78 9.44
C SER A 25 -1.17 -9.03 8.13
N ALA A 26 -0.34 -10.07 8.14
CA ALA A 26 0.22 -10.65 6.92
C ALA A 26 0.22 -12.17 6.99
N SER A 27 0.33 -12.79 5.82
CA SER A 27 0.55 -14.22 5.67
C SER A 27 1.53 -14.50 4.54
N VAL A 28 2.28 -15.59 4.66
CA VAL A 28 3.13 -16.16 3.62
C VAL A 28 2.68 -17.58 3.36
N ASN A 29 2.34 -17.89 2.12
CA ASN A 29 1.74 -19.17 1.75
C ASN A 29 2.58 -19.87 0.68
N GLY A 30 2.83 -21.17 0.86
CA GLY A 30 3.42 -22.03 -0.15
C GLY A 30 2.38 -22.96 -0.81
N PRO A 31 2.61 -23.40 -2.06
CA PRO A 31 1.73 -24.30 -2.80
C PRO A 31 1.52 -25.67 -2.17
N SER A 32 2.41 -26.13 -1.27
CA SER A 32 2.20 -27.37 -0.52
C SER A 32 1.17 -27.25 0.62
N GLY A 33 0.61 -26.05 0.84
CA GLY A 33 -0.33 -25.76 1.93
C GLY A 33 0.35 -25.23 3.19
N THR A 34 1.64 -24.92 3.12
CA THR A 34 2.38 -24.21 4.18
C THR A 34 1.87 -22.78 4.31
N ILE A 35 1.57 -22.37 5.54
CA ILE A 35 1.05 -21.02 5.83
C ILE A 35 1.75 -20.52 7.09
N TRP A 36 2.42 -19.37 6.97
CA TRP A 36 2.86 -18.55 8.08
C TRP A 36 1.95 -17.34 8.17
N ASN A 37 1.50 -16.94 9.36
CA ASN A 37 0.74 -15.70 9.51
C ASN A 37 0.98 -15.03 10.86
N THR A 38 0.43 -13.83 11.03
CA THR A 38 0.61 -13.02 12.24
C THR A 38 -0.51 -13.15 13.27
N ASN A 39 -1.28 -14.25 13.23
CA ASN A 39 -2.50 -14.43 14.00
C ASN A 39 -2.39 -15.58 15.00
N SER A 40 -2.05 -15.23 16.23
CA SER A 40 -1.89 -16.17 17.34
C SER A 40 -3.14 -16.97 17.74
N SER A 41 -4.32 -16.68 17.16
CA SER A 41 -5.55 -17.42 17.45
C SER A 41 -5.77 -18.66 16.58
N ASP A 42 -4.97 -18.86 15.54
CA ASP A 42 -5.10 -20.01 14.65
C ASP A 42 -4.00 -21.07 14.86
N THR A 43 -3.93 -22.04 13.94
CA THR A 43 -3.02 -23.20 14.03
C THR A 43 -1.90 -23.15 12.99
N PHE A 44 -1.70 -22.02 12.31
CA PHE A 44 -0.68 -21.89 11.29
C PHE A 44 0.70 -21.61 11.89
N TYR A 45 1.74 -21.60 11.05
CA TYR A 45 3.08 -21.26 11.50
C TYR A 45 3.17 -19.77 11.82
N THR A 46 4.06 -19.44 12.75
CA THR A 46 4.24 -18.07 13.20
C THR A 46 4.95 -17.24 12.16
N LEU A 47 4.40 -16.05 11.85
CA LEU A 47 5.02 -15.01 11.04
C LEU A 47 5.25 -13.79 11.92
N PHE A 48 6.52 -13.42 12.04
CA PHE A 48 6.92 -12.21 12.70
C PHE A 48 7.16 -11.07 11.73
N LEU A 49 6.68 -9.88 12.08
CA LEU A 49 6.79 -8.64 11.32
C LEU A 49 7.37 -7.54 12.20
N VAL A 50 8.36 -6.82 11.68
CA VAL A 50 9.00 -5.69 12.35
C VAL A 50 9.22 -4.57 11.36
N ARG A 51 8.90 -3.33 11.77
CA ARG A 51 9.39 -2.16 11.06
C ARG A 51 10.90 -2.02 11.33
N PRO A 52 11.74 -1.82 10.31
CA PRO A 52 13.21 -1.85 10.44
C PRO A 52 13.79 -0.81 11.41
N PHE A 53 12.98 0.09 11.96
CA PHE A 53 13.34 0.99 13.05
C PHE A 53 12.41 0.75 14.26
N GLY A 54 12.89 0.02 15.26
CA GLY A 54 12.16 -0.22 16.51
C GLY A 54 12.49 -1.57 17.15
N ASN A 55 12.21 -1.69 18.45
CA ASN A 55 12.23 -2.99 19.13
C ASN A 55 10.86 -3.65 19.00
N VAL A 56 10.92 -4.96 18.74
CA VAL A 56 9.91 -6.01 18.93
C VAL A 56 9.34 -6.58 17.63
N ILE A 57 9.90 -7.75 17.28
CA ILE A 57 9.25 -8.91 16.65
C ILE A 57 8.02 -9.24 17.49
N ASN A 58 6.82 -9.14 16.93
CA ASN A 58 5.52 -9.39 17.57
C ASN A 58 5.52 -10.68 18.42
N PRO A 59 5.78 -10.61 19.75
CA PRO A 59 6.03 -11.77 20.57
C PRO A 59 4.75 -12.58 20.70
N ASN A 60 4.85 -13.90 20.71
CA ASN A 60 3.69 -14.80 20.71
C ASN A 60 2.77 -14.63 19.49
N ASP A 61 3.33 -14.26 18.34
CA ASP A 61 2.64 -14.34 17.05
C ASP A 61 1.43 -13.42 16.91
N ASN A 62 1.45 -12.28 17.61
CA ASN A 62 0.34 -11.33 17.59
C ASN A 62 0.82 -9.96 17.10
N PHE A 63 0.66 -9.69 15.81
CA PHE A 63 1.12 -8.43 15.24
C PHE A 63 0.28 -7.25 15.73
N THR A 64 0.97 -6.28 16.34
CA THR A 64 0.37 -4.99 16.63
C THR A 64 0.24 -4.20 15.35
N SER A 65 -0.97 -3.68 15.07
CA SER A 65 -1.24 -2.91 13.86
C SER A 65 -0.24 -1.77 13.68
N SER A 66 0.03 -1.44 12.42
CA SER A 66 1.01 -0.42 12.06
C SER A 66 0.48 0.51 10.98
N ALA A 67 0.35 1.79 11.32
CA ALA A 67 -0.14 2.82 10.41
C ALA A 67 0.74 2.95 9.17
N THR A 68 0.14 2.93 7.98
CA THR A 68 0.87 3.15 6.74
C THR A 68 1.43 4.57 6.67
N THR A 69 2.65 4.73 6.17
CA THR A 69 3.26 6.03 5.90
C THR A 69 3.18 6.38 4.42
N THR A 70 3.22 7.67 4.09
CA THR A 70 3.49 8.13 2.73
C THR A 70 4.90 7.69 2.31
N GLY A 71 5.08 7.25 1.06
CA GLY A 71 6.33 6.66 0.59
C GLY A 71 6.49 5.17 0.92
N SER A 72 7.73 4.72 1.13
CA SER A 72 8.05 3.30 1.34
C SER A 72 7.77 2.85 2.77
N ASN A 73 7.01 1.77 2.89
CA ASN A 73 6.79 1.04 4.13
C ASN A 73 7.61 -0.24 4.06
N ASN A 74 8.64 -0.34 4.90
CA ASN A 74 9.58 -1.45 4.89
C ASN A 74 9.36 -2.31 6.14
N TYR A 75 9.50 -3.62 6.00
CA TYR A 75 9.39 -4.58 7.09
C TYR A 75 10.44 -5.66 6.95
N VAL A 76 10.98 -6.09 8.09
CA VAL A 76 11.70 -7.35 8.23
C VAL A 76 10.69 -8.40 8.68
N ILE A 77 10.83 -9.61 8.16
CA ILE A 77 9.98 -10.74 8.50
C ILE A 77 10.79 -11.97 8.86
N ALA A 78 10.24 -12.79 9.75
CA ALA A 78 10.78 -14.10 10.11
C ALA A 78 9.64 -15.09 10.31
N GLY A 79 9.86 -16.37 10.07
CA GLY A 79 8.85 -17.41 10.30
C GLY A 79 9.45 -18.76 10.65
N ASP A 80 8.70 -19.55 11.40
CA ASP A 80 9.16 -20.83 11.97
C ASP A 80 9.67 -21.77 10.87
N GLY A 81 10.76 -22.49 11.15
CA GLY A 81 11.36 -23.46 10.25
C GLY A 81 10.44 -24.64 9.95
N PHE A 82 9.99 -24.75 8.69
CA PHE A 82 9.26 -25.91 8.17
C PHE A 82 9.73 -26.32 6.77
N PRO A 83 9.87 -27.63 6.47
CA PRO A 83 9.77 -28.76 7.39
C PRO A 83 10.96 -28.83 8.37
N GLY A 84 10.77 -29.43 9.53
CA GLY A 84 11.84 -29.58 10.52
C GLY A 84 12.99 -30.48 10.03
N GLY A 85 14.22 -30.19 10.46
CA GLY A 85 15.43 -30.93 10.14
C GLY A 85 16.01 -30.66 8.74
N THR A 86 15.50 -29.68 8.01
CA THR A 86 15.94 -29.36 6.64
C THR A 86 16.50 -27.95 6.55
N SER A 87 17.50 -27.72 5.70
CA SER A 87 18.05 -26.39 5.40
C SER A 87 17.47 -25.78 4.12
N THR A 88 16.54 -26.45 3.46
CA THR A 88 15.95 -26.01 2.20
C THR A 88 14.59 -25.37 2.40
N ASN A 89 14.25 -24.44 1.51
CA ASN A 89 12.89 -23.94 1.36
C ASN A 89 11.91 -25.11 1.17
N SER A 90 10.77 -25.08 1.86
CA SER A 90 9.71 -26.10 1.78
C SER A 90 9.03 -26.11 0.42
N ASP A 91 8.97 -24.94 -0.21
CA ASP A 91 8.21 -24.72 -1.42
C ASP A 91 9.02 -24.04 -2.52
N PRO A 92 8.67 -24.26 -3.81
CA PRO A 92 9.34 -23.62 -4.94
C PRO A 92 9.04 -22.13 -5.06
N PHE A 93 7.95 -21.66 -4.45
CA PHE A 93 7.58 -20.26 -4.38
C PHE A 93 6.70 -19.98 -3.17
N TYR A 94 6.62 -18.70 -2.80
CA TYR A 94 5.80 -18.21 -1.71
C TYR A 94 5.01 -16.99 -2.14
N THR A 95 3.79 -16.86 -1.60
CA THR A 95 2.94 -15.69 -1.80
C THR A 95 2.80 -14.95 -0.48
N LEU A 96 3.27 -13.70 -0.43
CA LEU A 96 2.97 -12.78 0.66
C LEU A 96 1.59 -12.16 0.40
N THR A 97 0.76 -12.12 1.43
CA THR A 97 -0.50 -11.36 1.45
C THR A 97 -0.55 -10.46 2.67
N LEU A 98 -0.74 -9.16 2.44
CA LEU A 98 -0.89 -8.11 3.43
C LEU A 98 -2.38 -7.79 3.57
N ILE A 99 -2.85 -7.59 4.80
CA ILE A 99 -4.24 -7.27 5.13
C ILE A 99 -4.27 -5.96 5.91
N PHE A 100 -5.07 -5.01 5.43
CA PHE A 100 -5.20 -3.68 6.01
C PHE A 100 -6.53 -3.52 6.76
N ALA A 101 -6.58 -2.57 7.69
CA ALA A 101 -7.74 -2.32 8.55
C ALA A 101 -9.02 -1.92 7.78
N ASP A 102 -8.87 -1.37 6.58
CA ASP A 102 -9.97 -1.03 5.67
C ASP A 102 -10.42 -2.19 4.77
N GLY A 103 -9.84 -3.38 4.97
CA GLY A 103 -10.14 -4.59 4.20
C GLY A 103 -9.40 -4.71 2.88
N ALA A 104 -8.55 -3.73 2.52
CA ALA A 104 -7.70 -3.84 1.35
C ALA A 104 -6.67 -4.96 1.52
N THR A 105 -6.28 -5.58 0.41
CA THR A 105 -5.22 -6.61 0.39
C THR A 105 -4.21 -6.32 -0.69
N ILE A 106 -2.94 -6.45 -0.35
CA ILE A 106 -1.82 -6.38 -1.30
C ILE A 106 -1.09 -7.71 -1.26
N SER A 107 -0.63 -8.23 -2.39
CA SER A 107 0.05 -9.52 -2.44
C SER A 107 1.19 -9.52 -3.44
N GLY A 108 2.10 -10.49 -3.32
CA GLY A 108 3.14 -10.71 -4.32
C GLY A 108 3.87 -12.02 -4.10
N GLN A 109 4.67 -12.40 -5.08
CA GLN A 109 5.25 -13.74 -5.14
C GLN A 109 6.78 -13.70 -5.13
N TYR A 110 7.37 -14.67 -4.43
CA TYR A 110 8.79 -14.92 -4.36
C TYR A 110 9.09 -16.31 -4.92
N VAL A 111 9.91 -16.40 -5.96
CA VAL A 111 10.22 -17.64 -6.68
C VAL A 111 11.74 -17.78 -6.78
N GLY A 112 12.30 -18.90 -6.29
CA GLY A 112 13.73 -19.21 -6.46
C GLY A 112 14.65 -18.03 -6.07
N SER A 113 14.40 -17.43 -4.92
CA SER A 113 15.11 -16.27 -4.39
C SER A 113 14.88 -14.92 -5.13
N THR A 114 13.86 -14.82 -5.98
CA THR A 114 13.53 -13.61 -6.74
C THR A 114 12.09 -13.16 -6.50
N PHE A 115 11.90 -11.87 -6.22
CA PHE A 115 10.56 -11.25 -6.22
C PHE A 115 10.05 -11.09 -7.65
N THR A 116 8.91 -11.69 -7.97
CA THR A 116 8.36 -11.69 -9.34
C THR A 116 7.33 -10.60 -9.59
N GLY A 117 6.91 -9.88 -8.55
CA GLY A 117 5.98 -8.76 -8.65
C GLY A 117 4.91 -8.77 -7.57
N GLY A 118 4.29 -7.60 -7.40
CA GLY A 118 3.26 -7.34 -6.42
C GLY A 118 2.04 -6.67 -7.01
N THR A 119 0.91 -6.83 -6.33
CA THR A 119 -0.34 -6.13 -6.65
C THR A 119 -0.34 -4.72 -6.07
N SER A 120 -1.31 -3.93 -6.49
CA SER A 120 -1.60 -2.62 -5.92
C SER A 120 -3.01 -2.60 -5.33
N ALA A 121 -3.20 -1.87 -4.23
CA ALA A 121 -4.52 -1.61 -3.66
C ALA A 121 -4.59 -0.19 -3.10
N THR A 122 -5.79 0.38 -3.08
CA THR A 122 -6.05 1.63 -2.36
C THR A 122 -6.28 1.33 -0.89
N VAL A 123 -5.35 1.79 -0.06
CA VAL A 123 -5.35 1.64 1.40
C VAL A 123 -5.48 3.04 2.00
N GLY A 124 -6.54 3.26 2.76
CA GLY A 124 -6.74 4.55 3.41
C GLY A 124 -6.88 5.73 2.44
N GLY A 125 -7.33 5.48 1.21
CA GLY A 125 -7.44 6.49 0.15
C GLY A 125 -6.15 6.75 -0.65
N LEU A 126 -5.05 6.06 -0.34
CA LEU A 126 -3.81 6.11 -1.11
C LEU A 126 -3.55 4.76 -1.78
N THR A 127 -3.12 4.77 -3.04
CA THR A 127 -2.74 3.53 -3.72
C THR A 127 -1.33 3.14 -3.30
N TYR A 128 -1.16 1.91 -2.81
CA TYR A 128 0.12 1.30 -2.50
C TYR A 128 0.37 0.11 -3.42
N THR A 129 1.65 -0.14 -3.72
CA THR A 129 2.12 -1.28 -4.52
C THR A 129 3.19 -2.02 -3.74
N LEU A 130 3.12 -3.35 -3.68
CA LEU A 130 4.21 -4.16 -3.15
C LEU A 130 5.38 -4.15 -4.14
N THR A 131 6.54 -3.70 -3.66
CA THR A 131 7.75 -3.46 -4.47
C THR A 131 8.89 -4.41 -4.15
N GLY A 132 8.80 -5.13 -3.04
CA GLY A 132 9.78 -6.15 -2.68
C GLY A 132 9.19 -7.15 -1.71
N PHE A 133 9.64 -8.39 -1.84
CA PHE A 133 9.37 -9.48 -0.91
C PHE A 133 10.50 -10.49 -1.06
N GLY A 134 11.10 -10.88 0.07
CA GLY A 134 12.06 -11.98 0.17
C GLY A 134 11.61 -12.93 1.27
N TRP A 135 11.84 -14.22 1.05
CA TRP A 135 11.46 -15.28 1.97
C TRP A 135 12.33 -16.50 1.71
N ASP A 136 13.46 -16.56 2.39
CA ASP A 136 14.40 -17.67 2.28
C ASP A 136 14.65 -18.28 3.64
N ARG A 137 14.81 -19.60 3.63
CA ARG A 137 15.27 -20.34 4.77
C ARG A 137 16.76 -20.12 5.01
N SER A 138 17.12 -19.93 6.27
CA SER A 138 18.50 -19.74 6.70
C SER A 138 18.77 -20.53 7.98
N PRO A 139 20.02 -20.95 8.26
CA PRO A 139 20.37 -21.64 9.50
C PRO A 139 20.46 -20.65 10.67
N ALA A 140 19.32 -20.04 11.01
CA ALA A 140 19.17 -19.11 12.11
C ALA A 140 17.85 -19.37 12.83
N ASP A 141 17.88 -19.38 14.16
CA ASP A 141 16.70 -19.52 15.02
C ASP A 141 16.29 -18.14 15.53
N ASN A 142 15.54 -17.42 14.70
CA ASN A 142 15.07 -16.07 14.97
C ASN A 142 13.66 -16.06 15.56
N VAL A 143 12.96 -17.18 15.51
CA VAL A 143 11.54 -17.28 15.87
C VAL A 143 11.36 -17.96 17.22
N SER A 144 12.01 -19.11 17.46
CA SER A 144 11.80 -19.89 18.69
C SER A 144 12.04 -19.10 19.98
N PRO A 145 13.04 -18.19 20.08
CA PRO A 145 13.25 -17.40 21.30
C PRO A 145 12.08 -16.49 21.70
N PHE A 146 11.15 -16.19 20.77
CA PHE A 146 10.01 -15.30 20.99
C PHE A 146 8.66 -16.03 21.03
N ARG A 147 8.67 -17.37 20.95
CA ARG A 147 7.47 -18.20 21.08
C ARG A 147 7.38 -18.75 22.51
N ALA A 148 6.15 -18.82 23.05
CA ALA A 148 5.89 -19.41 24.36
C ALA A 148 6.03 -20.95 24.39
N VAL A 149 6.26 -21.57 23.23
CA VAL A 149 6.46 -23.01 23.07
C VAL A 149 7.77 -23.23 22.34
N SER A 150 8.59 -24.18 22.79
CA SER A 150 9.86 -24.56 22.15
C SER A 150 9.67 -24.78 20.65
N GLY A 151 10.27 -23.92 19.81
CA GLY A 151 10.32 -24.06 18.35
C GLY A 151 11.41 -25.05 17.97
N GLY A 152 11.04 -26.02 17.13
CA GLY A 152 11.73 -27.30 17.01
C GLY A 152 12.77 -27.37 15.90
N ASP A 153 13.11 -26.26 15.24
CA ASP A 153 14.03 -26.24 14.11
C ASP A 153 15.05 -25.09 14.24
N PRO A 154 16.36 -25.35 14.01
CA PRO A 154 17.38 -24.29 14.07
C PRO A 154 17.47 -23.45 12.78
N SER A 155 16.62 -23.69 11.78
CA SER A 155 16.63 -23.01 10.49
C SER A 155 15.27 -22.37 10.17
N ASP A 156 15.13 -21.09 10.48
CA ASP A 156 13.94 -20.31 10.20
C ASP A 156 13.95 -19.64 8.82
N TYR A 157 12.77 -19.23 8.40
CA TYR A 157 12.60 -18.31 7.29
C TYR A 157 12.88 -16.88 7.73
N THR A 158 13.57 -16.15 6.86
CA THR A 158 13.80 -14.72 7.05
C THR A 158 13.63 -13.98 5.74
N GLY A 159 13.34 -12.69 5.85
CA GLY A 159 13.32 -11.83 4.68
C GLY A 159 12.88 -10.43 5.00
N GLN A 160 12.50 -9.74 3.94
CA GLN A 160 12.00 -8.37 4.02
C GLN A 160 10.91 -8.18 2.97
N PHE A 161 9.99 -7.27 3.24
CA PHE A 161 9.10 -6.79 2.21
C PHE A 161 8.97 -5.28 2.27
N SER A 162 8.62 -4.69 1.13
CA SER A 162 8.34 -3.27 1.03
C SER A 162 7.13 -3.04 0.16
N PHE A 163 6.27 -2.11 0.59
CA PHE A 163 5.23 -1.56 -0.26
C PHE A 163 5.32 -0.05 -0.21
N THR A 164 5.17 0.58 -1.37
CA THR A 164 5.32 2.03 -1.51
C THR A 164 4.04 2.64 -2.04
N GLN A 165 3.77 3.86 -1.62
CA GLN A 165 2.72 4.66 -2.21
C GLN A 165 3.02 4.86 -3.71
N ALA A 166 2.08 4.47 -4.57
CA ALA A 166 2.13 4.80 -5.99
C ALA A 166 2.11 6.33 -6.11
N ALA A 167 3.08 6.90 -6.84
CA ALA A 167 3.09 8.33 -7.10
C ALA A 167 1.76 8.72 -7.76
N ALA A 168 1.06 9.69 -7.18
CA ALA A 168 -0.14 10.22 -7.80
C ALA A 168 0.25 10.72 -9.21
N ALA A 169 -0.46 10.25 -10.23
CA ALA A 169 -0.26 10.73 -11.59
C ALA A 169 -0.54 12.23 -11.59
N VAL A 170 0.52 13.04 -11.62
CA VAL A 170 0.38 14.47 -11.85
C VAL A 170 -0.19 14.61 -13.26
N PRO A 171 -1.28 15.38 -13.46
CA PRO A 171 -1.81 15.61 -14.80
C PRO A 171 -0.66 16.07 -15.69
N GLU A 172 -0.44 15.35 -16.78
CA GLU A 172 0.72 15.58 -17.64
C GLU A 172 0.75 17.04 -18.14
N PRO A 173 1.93 17.62 -18.44
CA PRO A 173 2.03 18.99 -18.94
C PRO A 173 1.09 19.29 -20.12
N ALA A 174 0.76 18.28 -20.92
CA ALA A 174 -0.23 18.37 -22.01
C ALA A 174 -1.66 18.66 -21.51
N THR A 175 -2.08 18.10 -20.38
CA THR A 175 -3.38 18.38 -19.77
C THR A 175 -3.47 19.83 -19.28
N TRP A 176 -2.39 20.34 -18.68
CA TRP A 176 -2.29 21.75 -18.27
C TRP A 176 -2.33 22.67 -19.49
N ALA A 177 -1.57 22.34 -20.54
CA ALA A 177 -1.55 23.09 -21.78
C ALA A 177 -2.94 23.12 -22.44
N LEU A 178 -3.67 22.00 -22.47
CA LEU A 178 -5.02 21.93 -23.01
C LEU A 178 -6.00 22.80 -22.21
N MET A 179 -5.96 22.76 -20.88
CA MET A 179 -6.80 23.63 -20.04
C MET A 179 -6.49 25.11 -20.28
N LEU A 180 -5.20 25.49 -20.26
CA LEU A 180 -4.77 26.87 -20.50
C LEU A 180 -5.14 27.34 -21.90
N THR A 181 -5.02 26.48 -22.91
CA THR A 181 -5.43 26.76 -24.29
C THR A 181 -6.94 26.97 -24.37
N GLY A 182 -7.73 26.10 -23.72
CA GLY A 182 -9.19 26.23 -23.64
C GLY A 182 -9.63 27.54 -23.00
N PHE A 183 -9.10 27.86 -21.82
CA PHE A 183 -9.38 29.13 -21.14
C PHE A 183 -8.89 30.34 -21.94
N GLY A 184 -7.73 30.23 -22.57
CA GLY A 184 -7.16 31.25 -23.44
C GLY A 184 -8.07 31.55 -24.64
N MET A 185 -8.62 30.53 -25.29
CA MET A 185 -9.57 30.68 -26.41
C MET A 185 -10.87 31.34 -25.98
N VAL A 186 -11.43 30.96 -24.83
CA VAL A 186 -12.66 31.58 -24.29
C VAL A 186 -12.42 33.06 -23.96
N GLY A 187 -11.35 33.37 -23.24
CA GLY A 187 -10.98 34.75 -22.89
C GLY A 187 -10.69 35.60 -24.12
N PHE A 188 -10.01 35.05 -25.12
CA PHE A 188 -9.75 35.70 -26.40
C PHE A 188 -11.05 36.00 -27.16
N GLY A 189 -11.99 35.04 -27.19
CA GLY A 189 -13.31 35.22 -27.79
C GLY A 189 -14.12 36.34 -27.15
N MET A 190 -14.10 36.43 -25.81
CA MET A 190 -14.75 37.51 -25.07
C MET A 190 -14.11 38.88 -25.33
N ARG A 191 -12.77 38.94 -25.34
CA ARG A 191 -12.04 40.19 -25.60
C ARG A 191 -12.30 40.73 -27.01
N ARG A 192 -12.48 39.86 -27.99
CA ARG A 192 -12.78 40.26 -29.38
C ARG A 192 -14.19 40.81 -29.55
N ARG A 193 -15.15 40.43 -28.71
CA ARG A 193 -16.56 40.89 -28.79
C ARG A 193 -16.85 42.23 -28.08
N ALA A 194 -15.91 42.80 -27.33
CA ALA A 194 -16.14 43.97 -26.47
C ALA A 194 -16.32 45.33 -27.19
N LYS A 195 -16.50 45.37 -28.53
CA LYS A 195 -16.83 46.61 -29.25
C LYS A 195 -18.32 46.65 -29.60
N VAL A 196 -19.18 46.83 -28.60
CA VAL A 196 -20.57 47.26 -28.83
C VAL A 196 -20.67 48.70 -28.37
N SER A 197 -20.60 49.63 -29.33
CA SER A 197 -20.85 51.05 -29.07
C SER A 197 -22.34 51.25 -28.86
N THR A 198 -22.77 51.32 -27.60
CA THR A 198 -24.15 51.71 -27.27
C THR A 198 -24.25 53.23 -27.40
N ALA A 199 -24.72 53.72 -28.54
CA ALA A 199 -25.11 55.11 -28.70
C ALA A 199 -26.42 55.34 -27.93
N VAL A 200 -26.38 56.19 -26.91
CA VAL A 200 -27.59 56.61 -26.19
C VAL A 200 -28.08 57.90 -26.83
N THR A 201 -29.28 57.86 -27.43
CA THR A 201 -29.99 59.04 -27.93
C THR A 201 -30.99 59.48 -26.85
N TYR A 202 -30.87 60.73 -26.41
CA TYR A 202 -31.83 61.36 -25.50
C TYR A 202 -32.91 62.07 -26.32
N ALA A 203 -34.15 62.03 -25.83
CA ALA A 203 -35.32 62.70 -26.39
C ALA A 203 -35.62 63.99 -25.61
#